data_AF-A0A151FBN1-F1
#
_entry.id   AF-A0A151FBN1-F1
#
_cell.length_a   1.000
_cell.length_b   1.000
_cell.length_c   1.000
_cell.angle_alpha   90.00
_cell.angle_beta   90.00
_cell.angle_gamma   90.00
#
_symmetry.space_group_name_H-M   'P 1'
#
loop_
_entity.id
_entity.type
_entity.pdbx_description
1 polymer ?
#
loop_
_entity_poly.entity_id
_entity_poly.type
_entity_poly.pdbx_seq_one_letter_code
_entity_poly.pdbx_strand_id
1 'polypeptide(L)'
;MSVKKEALVSSFFGNEYVTLLDVEIADYICTHQTCSRRKFIDVFCQQGYSAEDVTQQLDRQCSRSTLRFIPSKKMYEKVDTGTHLWADICSRIHSQESVIAGQLQAVGPYIRLDVYRSDFQSPPLKKVATQNRLKYAPVMKWTGKFRPNTVSKCVDRFVETMPCITCHDEGDRAAVLHCVKEIINKKPKRAPWAWLIIHPVVQLELTPPTRDVLETLFSLSNGPVDWKGIPISLSELKINTDLSTGEIEDALQYLEEQGIVRQIGGDFTPTGQGYTLVRQFLRATSAVTFAVTHSTDQKYQLEISTPSFLAADIQTLLLEHGGRIFSTFQTPAVFPLGEKDQVLQVLQAIINELSVE
;
A
#
# COMPACT_ATOMS: atom_id res chain seq x y z
N MET A 1 -31.18 -4.49 -19.02
CA MET A 1 -29.80 -4.50 -19.59
C MET A 1 -28.83 -4.60 -18.42
N SER A 2 -27.90 -5.55 -18.40
CA SER A 2 -26.90 -5.63 -17.32
C SER A 2 -25.91 -4.47 -17.49
N VAL A 3 -25.81 -3.61 -16.49
CA VAL A 3 -24.78 -2.55 -16.46
C VAL A 3 -23.42 -3.26 -16.52
N LYS A 4 -22.60 -2.92 -17.53
CA LYS A 4 -21.25 -3.49 -17.68
C LYS A 4 -20.42 -2.98 -16.51
N LYS A 5 -20.09 -3.88 -15.57
CA LYS A 5 -19.21 -3.59 -14.43
C LYS A 5 -17.76 -3.84 -14.86
N GLU A 6 -16.90 -2.86 -14.65
CA GLU A 6 -15.46 -3.00 -14.81
C GLU A 6 -14.86 -3.39 -13.45
N ALA A 7 -14.07 -4.48 -13.41
CA ALA A 7 -13.36 -4.85 -12.20
C ALA A 7 -12.00 -4.15 -12.20
N LEU A 8 -11.80 -3.19 -11.29
CA LEU A 8 -10.50 -2.59 -11.03
C LEU A 8 -9.83 -3.31 -9.87
N VAL A 9 -8.77 -4.05 -10.17
CA VAL A 9 -7.84 -4.60 -9.17
C VAL A 9 -6.55 -3.81 -9.21
N SER A 10 -6.17 -3.25 -8.08
CA SER A 10 -4.94 -2.48 -7.89
C SER A 10 -4.22 -2.97 -6.65
N SER A 11 -2.93 -3.25 -6.77
CA SER A 11 -2.08 -3.52 -5.63
C SER A 11 -0.77 -2.76 -5.76
N PHE A 12 -0.13 -2.50 -4.64
CA PHE A 12 1.10 -1.71 -4.61
C PHE A 12 1.98 -2.14 -3.44
N PHE A 13 3.27 -2.34 -3.68
CA PHE A 13 4.22 -2.43 -2.58
C PHE A 13 4.55 -1.03 -2.11
N GLY A 14 4.33 -0.77 -0.82
CA GLY A 14 4.54 0.53 -0.20
C GLY A 14 5.25 0.41 1.14
N ASN A 15 5.60 1.56 1.70
CA ASN A 15 6.15 1.66 3.04
C ASN A 15 5.13 2.38 3.92
N GLU A 16 4.69 1.74 4.98
CA GLU A 16 3.75 2.35 5.92
C GLU A 16 4.37 2.56 7.29
N TYR A 17 4.04 3.72 7.84
CA TYR A 17 4.36 4.09 9.20
C TYR A 17 3.36 3.40 10.13
N VAL A 18 3.79 2.70 11.16
CA VAL A 18 2.91 2.10 12.17
C VAL A 18 3.34 2.54 13.56
N THR A 19 2.38 2.85 14.43
CA THR A 19 2.63 3.06 15.86
C THR A 19 2.19 1.83 16.65
N LEU A 20 2.62 1.71 17.90
CA LEU A 20 2.14 0.63 18.77
C LEU A 20 0.61 0.70 18.93
N LEU A 21 0.08 1.89 19.18
CA LEU A 21 -1.36 2.13 19.30
C LEU A 21 -2.12 1.85 18.00
N ASP A 22 -1.50 2.09 16.83
CA ASP A 22 -2.08 1.76 15.52
C ASP A 22 -2.37 0.26 15.43
N VAL A 23 -1.36 -0.53 15.76
CA VAL A 23 -1.41 -1.99 15.72
C VAL A 23 -2.40 -2.54 16.75
N GLU A 24 -2.40 -2.02 17.97
CA GLU A 24 -3.31 -2.48 19.02
C GLU A 24 -4.78 -2.14 18.71
N ILE A 25 -5.06 -0.96 18.14
CA ILE A 25 -6.41 -0.62 17.66
C ILE A 25 -6.84 -1.54 16.51
N ALA A 26 -5.94 -1.82 15.56
CA ALA A 26 -6.22 -2.71 14.42
C ALA A 26 -6.52 -4.15 14.88
N ASP A 27 -5.77 -4.67 15.85
CA ASP A 27 -6.02 -6.00 16.42
C ASP A 27 -7.35 -6.04 17.19
N TYR A 28 -7.62 -5.00 18.00
CA TYR A 28 -8.86 -4.89 18.74
C TYR A 28 -10.09 -4.86 17.82
N ILE A 29 -10.10 -4.04 16.77
CA ILE A 29 -11.24 -3.97 15.84
C ILE A 29 -11.38 -5.25 15.00
N CYS A 30 -10.28 -5.94 14.66
CA CYS A 30 -10.36 -7.23 13.96
C CYS A 30 -11.10 -8.29 14.77
N THR A 31 -11.08 -8.18 16.10
CA THR A 31 -11.81 -9.08 17.00
C THR A 31 -13.27 -8.64 17.20
N HIS A 32 -13.53 -7.33 17.26
CA HIS A 32 -14.85 -6.79 17.64
C HIS A 32 -15.72 -6.33 16.46
N GLN A 33 -15.18 -6.21 15.25
CA GLN A 33 -15.76 -5.70 14.00
C GLN A 33 -16.20 -4.22 14.04
N THR A 34 -16.86 -3.78 15.12
CA THR A 34 -17.31 -2.41 15.35
C THR A 34 -17.04 -1.96 16.77
N CYS A 35 -16.80 -0.67 16.99
CA CYS A 35 -16.54 -0.12 18.31
C CYS A 35 -16.87 1.38 18.39
N SER A 36 -17.42 1.83 19.51
CA SER A 36 -17.66 3.27 19.73
C SER A 36 -16.37 3.99 20.13
N ARG A 37 -16.29 5.29 19.82
CA ARG A 37 -15.15 6.13 20.22
C ARG A 37 -14.88 6.07 21.72
N ARG A 38 -15.94 6.13 22.53
CA ARG A 38 -15.84 6.09 24.00
C ARG A 38 -15.23 4.77 24.46
N LYS A 39 -15.68 3.64 23.92
CA LYS A 39 -15.15 2.32 24.28
C LYS A 39 -13.68 2.18 23.90
N PHE A 40 -13.26 2.71 22.74
CA PHE A 40 -11.84 2.78 22.37
C PHE A 40 -11.01 3.55 23.39
N ILE A 41 -11.46 4.76 23.75
CA ILE A 41 -10.79 5.59 24.75
C ILE A 41 -10.74 4.86 26.10
N ASP A 42 -11.83 4.30 26.57
CA ASP A 42 -11.89 3.62 27.87
C ASP A 42 -10.91 2.43 27.93
N VAL A 43 -10.87 1.59 26.88
CA VAL A 43 -9.97 0.42 26.80
C VAL A 43 -8.50 0.85 26.75
N PHE A 44 -8.14 1.77 25.86
CA PHE A 44 -6.74 2.14 25.66
C PHE A 44 -6.20 3.08 26.74
N CYS A 45 -7.05 3.89 27.38
CA CYS A 45 -6.65 4.65 28.57
C CYS A 45 -6.32 3.73 29.76
N GLN A 46 -7.03 2.61 29.94
CA GLN A 46 -6.67 1.61 30.94
C GLN A 46 -5.29 0.98 30.70
N GLN A 47 -4.82 0.99 29.45
CA GLN A 47 -3.49 0.51 29.05
C GLN A 47 -2.41 1.60 29.13
N GLY A 48 -2.77 2.82 29.54
CA GLY A 48 -1.84 3.93 29.78
C GLY A 48 -1.73 4.96 28.65
N TYR A 49 -2.53 4.85 27.59
CA TYR A 49 -2.60 5.88 26.54
C TYR A 49 -3.41 7.10 26.98
N SER A 50 -3.11 8.27 26.43
CA SER A 50 -3.97 9.44 26.63
C SER A 50 -5.18 9.38 25.69
N ALA A 51 -6.31 9.94 26.11
CA ALA A 51 -7.51 10.02 25.27
C ALA A 51 -7.28 10.85 23.98
N GLU A 52 -6.33 11.80 24.03
CA GLU A 52 -5.91 12.59 22.88
C GLU A 52 -5.16 11.71 21.86
N ASP A 53 -4.19 10.91 22.30
CA ASP A 53 -3.44 10.00 21.42
C ASP A 53 -4.36 8.98 20.75
N VAL A 54 -5.31 8.42 21.51
CA VAL A 54 -6.31 7.48 20.98
C VAL A 54 -7.18 8.16 19.93
N THR A 55 -7.64 9.39 20.20
CA THR A 55 -8.42 10.17 19.23
C THR A 55 -7.63 10.40 17.94
N GLN A 56 -6.39 10.91 18.05
CA GLN A 56 -5.57 11.21 16.89
C GLN A 56 -5.27 9.95 16.08
N GLN A 57 -5.06 8.80 16.73
CA GLN A 57 -4.78 7.55 16.04
C GLN A 57 -6.03 6.99 15.33
N LEU A 58 -7.22 7.09 15.93
CA LEU A 58 -8.47 6.73 15.25
C LEU A 58 -8.70 7.57 13.99
N ASP A 59 -8.45 8.88 14.06
CA ASP A 59 -8.57 9.77 12.89
C ASP A 59 -7.57 9.39 11.79
N ARG A 60 -6.32 9.06 12.17
CA ARG A 60 -5.30 8.54 11.22
C ARG A 60 -5.70 7.22 10.58
N GLN A 61 -6.33 6.31 11.33
CA GLN A 61 -6.79 5.03 10.78
C GLN A 61 -7.94 5.22 9.78
N CYS A 62 -8.81 6.20 9.99
CA CYS A 62 -9.78 6.62 8.98
C CYS A 62 -9.09 7.18 7.74
N SER A 63 -8.04 8.01 7.90
CA SER A 63 -7.25 8.51 6.77
C SER A 63 -6.55 7.40 5.99
N ARG A 64 -6.28 6.24 6.62
CA ARG A 64 -5.58 5.10 6.03
C ARG A 64 -6.49 3.96 5.59
N SER A 65 -7.80 4.12 5.75
CA SER A 65 -8.78 3.09 5.38
C SER A 65 -8.73 1.81 6.23
N THR A 66 -8.10 1.84 7.40
CA THR A 66 -8.17 0.73 8.35
C THR A 66 -9.52 0.72 9.07
N LEU A 67 -10.06 1.92 9.34
CA LEU A 67 -11.36 2.13 9.98
C LEU A 67 -12.23 3.06 9.13
N ARG A 68 -13.55 2.90 9.24
CA ARG A 68 -14.53 3.89 8.79
C ARG A 68 -15.33 4.38 9.98
N PHE A 69 -15.50 5.69 10.10
CA PHE A 69 -16.40 6.27 11.07
C PHE A 69 -17.81 6.37 10.48
N ILE A 70 -18.82 5.87 11.18
CA ILE A 70 -20.24 5.95 10.80
C ILE A 70 -20.89 7.05 11.66
N PRO A 71 -21.11 8.27 11.12
CA PRO A 71 -21.57 9.41 11.91
C PRO A 71 -22.93 9.18 12.57
N SER A 72 -23.86 8.54 11.84
CA SER A 72 -25.22 8.25 12.32
C SER A 72 -25.25 7.34 13.55
N LYS A 73 -24.25 6.46 13.68
CA LYS A 73 -24.12 5.50 14.79
C LYS A 73 -23.08 5.93 15.82
N LYS A 74 -22.23 6.92 15.51
CA LYS A 74 -21.04 7.31 16.31
C LYS A 74 -20.11 6.13 16.60
N MET A 75 -19.96 5.24 15.62
CA MET A 75 -19.14 4.03 15.74
C MET A 75 -18.07 4.01 14.66
N TYR A 76 -16.95 3.38 14.98
CA TYR A 76 -15.96 2.95 14.00
C TYR A 76 -16.24 1.50 13.63
N GLU A 77 -16.05 1.20 12.37
CA GLU A 77 -16.20 -0.13 11.78
C GLU A 77 -14.89 -0.48 11.07
N LYS A 78 -14.49 -1.75 11.14
CA LYS A 78 -13.40 -2.26 10.31
C LYS A 78 -13.80 -2.10 8.85
N VAL A 79 -12.97 -1.45 8.05
CA VAL A 79 -13.17 -1.48 6.61
C VAL A 79 -12.65 -2.82 6.11
N ASP A 80 -13.54 -3.68 5.66
CA ASP A 80 -13.16 -4.92 4.96
C ASP A 80 -12.85 -4.58 3.51
N THR A 81 -11.90 -3.67 3.32
CA THR A 81 -11.31 -3.48 2.01
C THR A 81 -10.72 -4.83 1.59
N GLY A 82 -10.68 -5.15 0.29
CA GLY A 82 -9.85 -6.25 -0.21
C GLY A 82 -8.37 -6.18 0.24
N THR A 83 -8.00 -5.07 0.88
CA THR A 83 -6.80 -4.86 1.68
C THR A 83 -6.97 -5.43 3.08
N HIS A 84 -6.27 -6.50 3.38
CA HIS A 84 -6.03 -6.86 4.78
C HIS A 84 -4.73 -6.23 5.25
N LEU A 85 -4.65 -4.89 5.34
CA LEU A 85 -3.42 -4.20 5.78
C LEU A 85 -2.84 -4.80 7.06
N TRP A 86 -3.70 -5.10 8.03
CA TRP A 86 -3.29 -5.76 9.27
C TRP A 86 -2.84 -7.22 9.07
N ALA A 87 -3.53 -8.00 8.22
CA ALA A 87 -3.10 -9.37 7.94
C ALA A 87 -1.81 -9.42 7.10
N ASP A 88 -1.63 -8.48 6.17
CA ASP A 88 -0.41 -8.31 5.39
C ASP A 88 0.76 -7.98 6.31
N ILE A 89 0.59 -7.04 7.25
CA ILE A 89 1.56 -6.77 8.32
C ILE A 89 1.86 -8.06 9.09
N CYS A 90 0.84 -8.81 9.53
CA CYS A 90 1.05 -10.05 10.28
C CYS A 90 1.84 -11.10 9.48
N SER A 91 1.55 -11.24 8.19
CA SER A 91 2.19 -12.23 7.31
C SER A 91 3.63 -11.87 6.94
N ARG A 92 3.96 -10.57 6.88
CA ARG A 92 5.26 -10.09 6.37
C ARG A 92 6.21 -9.60 7.46
N ILE A 93 5.77 -9.45 8.71
CA ILE A 93 6.60 -8.81 9.75
C ILE A 93 7.94 -9.54 9.96
N HIS A 94 7.92 -10.88 9.88
CA HIS A 94 9.10 -11.70 10.09
C HIS A 94 10.06 -11.66 8.89
N SER A 95 9.57 -11.33 7.69
CA SER A 95 10.40 -11.22 6.48
C SER A 95 10.98 -9.83 6.23
N GLN A 96 10.57 -8.81 6.99
CA GLN A 96 10.99 -7.43 6.75
C GLN A 96 12.51 -7.21 6.70
N GLU A 97 13.31 -8.00 7.41
CA GLU A 97 14.78 -7.89 7.39
C GLU A 97 15.40 -8.40 6.08
N SER A 98 14.75 -9.38 5.43
CA SER A 98 15.20 -10.03 4.19
C SER A 98 14.39 -9.61 2.95
N VAL A 99 13.66 -8.49 3.04
CA VAL A 99 12.84 -7.96 1.96
C VAL A 99 13.39 -6.64 1.43
N ILE A 100 13.46 -6.54 0.10
CA ILE A 100 13.55 -5.27 -0.61
C ILE A 100 12.28 -5.09 -1.41
N ALA A 101 11.59 -3.97 -1.21
CA ALA A 101 10.52 -3.55 -2.09
C ALA A 101 10.87 -2.27 -2.83
N GLY A 102 10.31 -2.13 -4.02
CA GLY A 102 10.58 -0.99 -4.87
C GLY A 102 9.57 -0.74 -5.98
N GLN A 103 9.86 0.29 -6.78
CA GLN A 103 9.09 0.71 -7.93
C GLN A 103 10.02 1.03 -9.10
N LEU A 104 9.61 0.63 -10.30
CA LEU A 104 10.25 0.96 -11.57
C LEU A 104 9.26 1.80 -12.38
N GLN A 105 9.76 2.89 -12.98
CA GLN A 105 8.94 3.75 -13.82
C GLN A 105 9.77 4.43 -14.91
N ALA A 106 9.21 4.49 -16.12
CA ALA A 106 9.78 5.24 -17.23
C ALA A 106 9.73 6.76 -16.98
N VAL A 107 10.86 7.45 -17.21
CA VAL A 107 10.96 8.92 -17.11
C VAL A 107 11.85 9.46 -18.21
N GLY A 108 11.27 9.55 -19.42
CA GLY A 108 12.03 9.84 -20.64
C GLY A 108 13.09 8.75 -20.86
N PRO A 109 14.36 9.08 -21.17
CA PRO A 109 15.36 8.08 -21.52
C PRO A 109 16.02 7.41 -20.29
N TYR A 110 15.36 7.50 -19.13
CA TYR A 110 15.81 7.00 -17.84
C TYR A 110 14.70 6.19 -17.18
N ILE A 111 15.10 5.23 -16.35
CA ILE A 111 14.23 4.52 -15.44
C ILE A 111 14.42 5.12 -14.04
N ARG A 112 13.32 5.54 -13.43
CA ARG A 112 13.29 5.87 -12.00
C ARG A 112 13.20 4.57 -11.22
N LEU A 113 14.21 4.33 -10.40
CA LEU A 113 14.21 3.29 -9.38
C LEU A 113 13.93 3.91 -8.03
N ASP A 114 13.04 3.25 -7.33
CA ASP A 114 12.47 3.64 -6.08
C ASP A 114 12.58 2.43 -5.14
N VAL A 115 13.25 2.57 -4.00
CA VAL A 115 13.43 1.48 -3.02
C VAL A 115 12.88 1.95 -1.67
N TYR A 116 12.01 1.15 -1.06
CA TYR A 116 11.37 1.50 0.20
C TYR A 116 12.31 1.26 1.39
N ARG A 117 12.29 2.16 2.37
CA ARG A 117 13.09 2.03 3.59
C ARG A 117 12.25 1.43 4.71
N SER A 118 12.53 0.19 5.09
CA SER A 118 12.01 -0.40 6.34
C SER A 118 13.00 -0.19 7.49
N ASP A 119 12.51 -0.14 8.72
CA ASP A 119 13.38 -0.11 9.90
C ASP A 119 14.15 -1.43 10.10
N PHE A 120 13.65 -2.51 9.52
CA PHE A 120 14.19 -3.86 9.58
C PHE A 120 15.34 -4.10 8.59
N GLN A 121 15.51 -3.24 7.59
CA GLN A 121 16.54 -3.45 6.58
C GLN A 121 17.96 -3.44 7.16
N SER A 122 18.77 -4.38 6.66
CA SER A 122 20.17 -4.55 7.06
C SER A 122 21.01 -3.28 6.80
N PRO A 123 21.99 -2.96 7.66
CA PRO A 123 22.92 -1.85 7.42
C PRO A 123 23.68 -1.93 6.08
N PRO A 124 24.12 -3.12 5.59
CA PRO A 124 24.70 -3.27 4.25
C PRO A 124 23.78 -2.74 3.14
N LEU A 125 22.49 -3.09 3.14
CA LEU A 125 21.54 -2.63 2.14
C LEU A 125 21.42 -1.09 2.14
N LYS A 126 21.25 -0.50 3.34
CA LYS A 126 21.19 0.97 3.54
C LYS A 126 22.44 1.66 2.97
N LYS A 127 23.62 1.05 3.14
CA LYS A 127 24.89 1.54 2.59
C LYS A 127 24.89 1.50 1.06
N VAL A 128 24.43 0.41 0.44
CA VAL A 128 24.32 0.31 -1.03
C VAL A 128 23.40 1.40 -1.58
N ALA A 129 22.26 1.67 -0.93
CA ALA A 129 21.32 2.70 -1.39
C ALA A 129 21.97 4.09 -1.40
N THR A 130 22.70 4.40 -0.32
CA THR A 130 23.42 5.67 -0.17
C THR A 130 24.58 5.81 -1.17
N GLN A 131 25.35 4.74 -1.39
CA GLN A 131 26.47 4.72 -2.34
C GLN A 131 26.01 4.97 -3.79
N ASN A 132 24.82 4.47 -4.15
CA ASN A 132 24.22 4.70 -5.47
C ASN A 132 23.51 6.07 -5.60
N ARG A 133 23.78 7.01 -4.68
CA ARG A 133 23.26 8.39 -4.69
C ARG A 133 21.73 8.47 -4.69
N LEU A 134 21.04 7.47 -4.13
CA LEU A 134 19.59 7.55 -3.97
C LEU A 134 19.22 8.61 -2.93
N LYS A 135 18.20 9.41 -3.23
CA LYS A 135 17.71 10.49 -2.36
C LYS A 135 16.44 10.06 -1.62
N TYR A 136 16.20 10.64 -0.46
CA TYR A 136 15.02 10.36 0.36
C TYR A 136 13.82 11.23 -0.09
N ALA A 137 12.62 10.64 -0.16
CA ALA A 137 11.35 11.33 -0.41
C ALA A 137 10.48 11.43 0.89
N PRO A 138 9.36 12.18 0.91
CA PRO A 138 8.67 12.58 2.14
C PRO A 138 8.04 11.45 2.98
N VAL A 139 7.94 10.23 2.44
CA VAL A 139 7.42 9.04 3.15
C VAL A 139 8.50 7.92 3.23
N MET A 140 9.76 8.37 3.27
CA MET A 140 11.01 7.59 3.36
C MET A 140 11.17 6.45 2.35
N LYS A 141 11.28 6.90 1.10
CA LYS A 141 11.59 6.13 -0.10
C LYS A 141 12.91 6.63 -0.68
N TRP A 142 13.80 5.72 -1.07
CA TRP A 142 15.05 6.03 -1.76
C TRP A 142 14.83 6.06 -3.28
N THR A 143 14.99 7.24 -3.89
CA THR A 143 14.68 7.48 -5.29
C THR A 143 15.91 7.89 -6.07
N GLY A 144 16.09 7.32 -7.27
CA GLY A 144 17.12 7.71 -8.23
C GLY A 144 16.67 7.46 -9.67
N LYS A 145 17.25 8.22 -10.61
CA LYS A 145 17.03 8.03 -12.06
C LYS A 145 18.31 7.50 -12.68
N PHE A 146 18.22 6.40 -13.41
CA PHE A 146 19.38 5.77 -14.04
C PHE A 146 19.07 5.34 -15.47
N ARG A 147 20.13 5.06 -16.24
CA ARG A 147 20.00 4.34 -17.50
C ARG A 147 19.56 2.89 -17.22
N PRO A 148 18.82 2.23 -18.14
CA PRO A 148 18.29 0.87 -17.93
C PRO A 148 19.33 -0.13 -17.39
N ASN A 149 20.48 -0.27 -18.06
CA ASN A 149 21.55 -1.16 -17.64
C ASN A 149 22.14 -0.83 -16.25
N THR A 150 22.09 0.43 -15.84
CA THR A 150 22.56 0.86 -14.52
C THR A 150 21.54 0.55 -13.43
N VAL A 151 20.24 0.61 -13.74
CA VAL A 151 19.18 0.18 -12.80
C VAL A 151 19.35 -1.29 -12.45
N SER A 152 19.54 -2.16 -13.43
CA SER A 152 19.68 -3.60 -13.19
C SER A 152 20.87 -3.95 -12.32
N LYS A 153 22.02 -3.29 -12.55
CA LYS A 153 23.21 -3.40 -11.68
C LYS A 153 22.94 -2.91 -10.26
N CYS A 154 22.10 -1.88 -10.11
CA CYS A 154 21.73 -1.35 -8.80
C CYS A 154 20.86 -2.36 -8.04
N VAL A 155 19.84 -2.92 -8.70
CA VAL A 155 18.96 -3.97 -8.17
C VAL A 155 19.75 -5.20 -7.76
N ASP A 156 20.66 -5.67 -8.63
CA ASP A 156 21.56 -6.80 -8.34
C ASP A 156 22.33 -6.61 -7.02
N ARG A 157 22.98 -5.45 -6.87
CA ARG A 157 23.70 -5.11 -5.64
C ARG A 157 22.79 -5.05 -4.41
N PHE A 158 21.53 -4.65 -4.56
CA PHE A 158 20.61 -4.69 -3.43
C PHE A 158 20.30 -6.13 -3.02
N VAL A 159 19.87 -6.96 -3.97
CA VAL A 159 19.48 -8.35 -3.74
C VAL A 159 20.64 -9.16 -3.15
N GLU A 160 21.87 -8.93 -3.61
CA GLU A 160 23.09 -9.55 -3.08
C GLU A 160 23.34 -9.23 -1.60
N THR A 161 22.95 -8.05 -1.13
CA THR A 161 23.18 -7.60 0.26
C THR A 161 22.05 -7.94 1.23
N MET A 162 21.00 -8.62 0.77
CA MET A 162 19.90 -9.05 1.63
C MET A 162 20.34 -10.21 2.53
N PRO A 163 20.11 -10.12 3.84
CA PRO A 163 20.31 -11.27 4.71
C PRO A 163 19.33 -12.40 4.33
N CYS A 164 19.76 -13.64 4.51
CA CYS A 164 18.86 -14.79 4.46
C CYS A 164 18.27 -14.99 5.87
N ILE A 165 16.97 -15.24 5.96
CA ILE A 165 16.33 -15.56 7.24
C ILE A 165 15.51 -16.85 7.12
N THR A 166 15.34 -17.54 8.25
CA THR A 166 14.39 -18.65 8.39
C THR A 166 13.01 -18.06 8.66
N CYS A 167 12.09 -18.16 7.70
CA CYS A 167 10.68 -17.86 7.96
C CYS A 167 10.10 -19.04 8.75
N HIS A 168 10.03 -18.89 10.06
CA HIS A 168 9.28 -19.82 10.90
C HIS A 168 8.07 -19.07 11.45
N ASP A 169 6.90 -19.60 11.10
CA ASP A 169 5.55 -19.25 11.51
C ASP A 169 4.85 -18.13 10.73
N GLU A 170 3.69 -18.47 10.14
CA GLU A 170 2.66 -17.49 9.81
C GLU A 170 2.35 -16.73 11.11
N GLY A 171 2.53 -15.41 11.09
CA GLY A 171 2.61 -14.62 12.32
C GLY A 171 1.38 -14.77 13.20
N ASP A 172 1.55 -15.38 14.38
CA ASP A 172 0.63 -15.21 15.50
C ASP A 172 0.51 -13.70 15.77
N ARG A 173 -0.71 -13.17 15.81
CA ARG A 173 -0.98 -11.73 16.06
C ARG A 173 -0.26 -11.23 17.31
N ALA A 174 -0.16 -12.08 18.33
CA ALA A 174 0.58 -11.76 19.55
C ALA A 174 2.09 -11.60 19.30
N ALA A 175 2.68 -12.46 18.46
CA ALA A 175 4.09 -12.36 18.05
C ALA A 175 4.36 -11.12 17.19
N VAL A 176 3.43 -10.75 16.30
CA VAL A 176 3.49 -9.54 15.47
C VAL A 176 3.51 -8.28 16.35
N LEU A 177 2.58 -8.19 17.31
CA LEU A 177 2.52 -7.10 18.28
C LEU A 177 3.83 -7.00 19.09
N HIS A 178 4.36 -8.15 19.53
CA HIS A 178 5.64 -8.20 20.23
C HIS A 178 6.80 -7.67 19.38
N CYS A 179 6.92 -8.10 18.13
CA CYS A 179 7.98 -7.67 17.21
C CYS A 179 7.95 -6.15 16.96
N VAL A 180 6.76 -5.60 16.65
CA VAL A 180 6.59 -4.15 16.45
C VAL A 180 6.95 -3.39 17.74
N LYS A 181 6.50 -3.88 18.89
CA LYS A 181 6.80 -3.28 20.20
C LYS A 181 8.30 -3.26 20.49
N GLU A 182 9.02 -4.35 20.24
CA GLU A 182 10.47 -4.40 20.43
C GLU A 182 11.21 -3.34 19.60
N ILE A 183 10.84 -3.19 18.33
CA ILE A 183 11.50 -2.26 17.42
C ILE A 183 11.20 -0.82 17.80
N ILE A 184 9.96 -0.52 18.15
CA ILE A 184 9.57 0.78 18.64
C ILE A 184 10.30 1.11 19.94
N ASN A 185 10.42 0.16 20.88
CA ASN A 185 11.12 0.35 22.15
C ASN A 185 12.63 0.56 22.00
N LYS A 186 13.24 -0.01 20.95
CA LYS A 186 14.67 0.20 20.63
C LYS A 186 14.94 1.60 20.08
N LYS A 187 13.92 2.36 19.69
CA LYS A 187 14.07 3.72 19.17
C LYS A 187 14.08 4.77 20.28
N PRO A 188 14.72 5.94 20.04
CA PRO A 188 14.61 7.07 20.97
C PRO A 188 13.15 7.41 21.24
N LYS A 189 12.80 7.77 22.49
CA LYS A 189 11.43 8.07 22.96
C LYS A 189 10.59 9.01 22.06
N ARG A 190 11.24 9.79 21.19
CA ARG A 190 10.58 10.73 20.26
C ARG A 190 10.10 10.11 18.93
N ALA A 191 10.36 8.82 18.70
CA ALA A 191 9.92 8.13 17.48
C ALA A 191 9.25 6.78 17.80
N PRO A 192 8.04 6.80 18.41
CA PRO A 192 7.33 5.60 18.85
C PRO A 192 6.64 4.87 17.68
N TRP A 193 7.37 4.63 16.59
CA TRP A 193 6.81 4.14 15.33
C TRP A 193 7.83 3.34 14.54
N ALA A 194 7.36 2.50 13.61
CA ALA A 194 8.17 1.73 12.67
C ALA A 194 7.68 1.91 11.24
N TRP A 195 8.57 1.81 10.26
CA TRP A 195 8.26 1.71 8.84
C TRP A 195 8.28 0.25 8.41
N LEU A 196 7.19 -0.21 7.82
CA LEU A 196 6.97 -1.56 7.33
C LEU A 196 6.72 -1.56 5.83
N ILE A 197 7.38 -2.46 5.12
CA ILE A 197 7.01 -2.78 3.74
C ILE A 197 5.73 -3.61 3.77
N ILE A 198 4.71 -3.14 3.06
CA ILE A 198 3.40 -3.77 2.97
C ILE A 198 2.94 -3.88 1.52
N HIS A 199 1.94 -4.72 1.27
CA HIS A 199 1.29 -4.93 -0.02
C HIS A 199 -0.22 -4.72 0.06
N PRO A 200 -0.69 -3.46 0.12
CA PRO A 200 -2.12 -3.20 0.02
C PRO A 200 -2.66 -3.60 -1.35
N VAL A 201 -3.82 -4.26 -1.34
CA VAL A 201 -4.59 -4.69 -2.51
C VAL A 201 -5.99 -4.09 -2.42
N VAL A 202 -6.55 -3.57 -3.51
CA VAL A 202 -7.95 -3.18 -3.58
C VAL A 202 -8.61 -3.74 -4.83
N GLN A 203 -9.87 -4.12 -4.67
CA GLN A 203 -10.73 -4.58 -5.74
C GLN A 203 -12.00 -3.72 -5.72
N LEU A 204 -12.26 -3.01 -6.81
CA LEU A 204 -13.44 -2.20 -7.01
C LEU A 204 -14.24 -2.74 -8.19
N GLU A 205 -15.55 -2.77 -8.03
CA GLU A 205 -16.50 -2.93 -9.12
C GLU A 205 -16.96 -1.54 -9.55
N LEU A 206 -16.39 -1.06 -10.66
CA LEU A 206 -16.70 0.26 -11.20
C LEU A 206 -17.89 0.15 -12.15
N THR A 207 -19.02 0.68 -11.72
CA THR A 207 -20.10 1.08 -12.64
C THR A 207 -19.72 2.40 -13.33
N PRO A 208 -20.32 2.76 -14.48
CA PRO A 208 -20.02 4.05 -15.11
C PRO A 208 -20.21 5.25 -14.15
N PRO A 209 -21.30 5.35 -13.37
CA PRO A 209 -21.43 6.42 -12.36
C PRO A 209 -20.32 6.40 -11.30
N THR A 210 -19.96 5.23 -10.78
CA THR A 210 -18.89 5.11 -9.78
C THR A 210 -17.55 5.59 -10.33
N ARG A 211 -17.26 5.25 -11.59
CA ARG A 211 -16.05 5.67 -12.28
C ARG A 211 -16.01 7.19 -12.46
N ASP A 212 -17.08 7.80 -12.96
CA ASP A 212 -17.15 9.24 -13.18
C ASP A 212 -17.00 10.03 -11.88
N VAL A 213 -17.65 9.58 -10.79
CA VAL A 213 -17.48 10.19 -9.46
C VAL A 213 -16.04 10.04 -8.97
N LEU A 214 -15.45 8.86 -9.11
CA LEU A 214 -14.08 8.59 -8.68
C LEU A 214 -13.06 9.46 -9.41
N GLU A 215 -13.16 9.53 -10.75
CA GLU A 215 -12.28 10.33 -11.61
C GLU A 215 -12.39 11.82 -11.28
N THR A 216 -13.63 12.33 -11.19
CA THR A 216 -13.90 13.73 -10.86
C THR A 216 -13.42 14.11 -9.46
N LEU A 217 -13.73 13.30 -8.44
CA LEU A 217 -13.31 13.56 -7.06
C LEU A 217 -11.79 13.60 -6.94
N PHE A 218 -11.09 12.66 -7.58
CA PHE A 218 -9.62 12.59 -7.52
C PHE A 218 -8.95 13.72 -8.32
N SER A 219 -9.58 14.17 -9.40
CA SER A 219 -9.12 15.31 -10.19
C SER A 219 -9.23 16.62 -9.41
N LEU A 220 -10.40 16.86 -8.79
CA LEU A 220 -10.68 18.11 -8.06
C LEU A 220 -9.96 18.18 -6.71
N SER A 221 -9.91 17.08 -5.96
CA SER A 221 -9.34 17.06 -4.60
C SER A 221 -7.83 17.32 -4.57
N ASN A 222 -7.12 17.02 -5.66
CA ASN A 222 -5.66 17.07 -5.72
C ASN A 222 -4.96 16.26 -4.60
N GLY A 223 -5.65 15.27 -4.03
CA GLY A 223 -5.13 14.38 -2.97
C GLY A 223 -6.00 14.33 -1.70
N PRO A 224 -5.59 13.48 -0.73
CA PRO A 224 -6.20 13.42 0.59
C PRO A 224 -6.03 14.75 1.34
N VAL A 225 -7.01 15.13 2.16
CA VAL A 225 -6.89 16.32 3.02
C VAL A 225 -5.66 16.28 3.92
N ASP A 226 -5.27 15.08 4.38
CA ASP A 226 -4.11 14.87 5.24
C ASP A 226 -2.80 15.27 4.54
N TRP A 227 -2.83 15.34 3.20
CA TRP A 227 -1.72 15.73 2.33
C TRP A 227 -1.93 17.11 1.71
N LYS A 228 -2.77 17.95 2.33
CA LYS A 228 -3.17 19.29 1.85
C LYS A 228 -4.05 19.28 0.59
N GLY A 229 -4.72 18.16 0.33
CA GLY A 229 -5.80 18.11 -0.66
C GLY A 229 -7.03 18.88 -0.22
N ILE A 230 -7.98 19.04 -1.14
CA ILE A 230 -9.21 19.79 -0.98
C ILE A 230 -10.37 18.77 -0.85
N PRO A 231 -11.16 18.80 0.24
CA PRO A 231 -12.37 18.01 0.30
C PRO A 231 -13.41 18.56 -0.68
N ILE A 232 -14.13 17.66 -1.36
CA ILE A 232 -15.04 17.96 -2.46
C ILE A 232 -16.47 17.77 -1.99
N SER A 233 -17.27 18.81 -2.17
CA SER A 233 -18.69 18.79 -1.80
C SER A 233 -19.54 18.02 -2.82
N LEU A 234 -20.72 17.56 -2.38
CA LEU A 234 -21.68 16.92 -3.27
C LEU A 234 -22.10 17.85 -4.43
N SER A 235 -22.20 19.16 -4.16
CA SER A 235 -22.51 20.17 -5.15
C SER A 235 -21.44 20.28 -6.24
N GLU A 236 -20.16 20.22 -5.87
CA GLU A 236 -19.06 20.26 -6.83
C GLU A 236 -19.04 19.01 -7.72
N LEU A 237 -19.28 17.83 -7.16
CA LEU A 237 -19.41 16.60 -7.96
C LEU A 237 -20.56 16.73 -8.96
N LYS A 238 -21.69 17.29 -8.53
CA LYS A 238 -22.87 17.47 -9.38
C LYS A 238 -22.68 18.50 -10.50
N ILE A 239 -21.80 19.49 -10.31
CA ILE A 239 -21.44 20.47 -11.35
C ILE A 239 -20.48 19.84 -12.38
N ASN A 240 -19.66 18.89 -11.95
CA ASN A 240 -18.58 18.31 -12.76
C ASN A 240 -18.90 16.88 -13.25
N THR A 241 -20.13 16.40 -13.05
CA THR A 241 -20.62 15.11 -13.57
C THR A 241 -22.03 15.30 -14.12
N ASP A 242 -22.40 14.50 -15.12
CA ASP A 242 -23.77 14.49 -15.69
C ASP A 242 -24.71 13.53 -14.93
N LEU A 243 -24.41 13.26 -13.65
CA LEU A 243 -25.10 12.25 -12.83
C LEU A 243 -26.19 12.85 -11.96
N SER A 244 -27.21 12.05 -11.64
CA SER A 244 -28.22 12.42 -10.65
C SER A 244 -27.65 12.38 -9.23
N THR A 245 -28.30 13.08 -8.29
CA THR A 245 -27.87 13.06 -6.87
C THR A 245 -27.84 11.64 -6.30
N GLY A 246 -28.83 10.81 -6.61
CA GLY A 246 -28.86 9.43 -6.12
C GLY A 246 -27.69 8.61 -6.65
N GLU A 247 -27.34 8.76 -7.94
CA GLU A 247 -26.18 8.06 -8.52
C GLU A 247 -24.85 8.49 -7.88
N ILE A 248 -24.70 9.79 -7.56
CA ILE A 248 -23.50 10.30 -6.88
C ILE A 248 -23.45 9.76 -5.44
N GLU A 249 -24.56 9.80 -4.72
CA GLU A 249 -24.64 9.32 -3.33
C GLU A 249 -24.37 7.80 -3.24
N ASP A 250 -24.97 7.00 -4.14
CA ASP A 250 -24.73 5.55 -4.22
C ASP A 250 -23.25 5.25 -4.54
N ALA A 251 -22.66 6.00 -5.48
CA ALA A 251 -21.24 5.86 -5.82
C ALA A 251 -20.33 6.23 -4.63
N LEU A 252 -20.61 7.33 -3.94
CA LEU A 252 -19.85 7.76 -2.77
C LEU A 252 -19.97 6.75 -1.63
N GLN A 253 -21.19 6.28 -1.33
CA GLN A 253 -21.41 5.26 -0.32
C GLN A 253 -20.58 4.00 -0.61
N TYR A 254 -20.62 3.52 -1.85
CA TYR A 254 -19.81 2.38 -2.27
C TYR A 254 -18.31 2.64 -2.07
N LEU A 255 -17.79 3.78 -2.53
CA LEU A 255 -16.37 4.14 -2.39
C LEU A 255 -15.94 4.30 -0.92
N GLU A 256 -16.82 4.77 -0.04
CA GLU A 256 -16.57 4.82 1.41
C GLU A 256 -16.55 3.44 2.06
N GLU A 257 -17.47 2.56 1.68
CA GLU A 257 -17.50 1.16 2.14
C GLU A 257 -16.23 0.40 1.70
N GLN A 258 -15.68 0.76 0.54
CA GLN A 258 -14.40 0.24 0.04
C GLN A 258 -13.17 0.99 0.60
N GLY A 259 -13.36 1.96 1.49
CA GLY A 259 -12.27 2.73 2.09
C GLY A 259 -11.48 3.59 1.10
N ILE A 260 -12.00 3.89 -0.09
CA ILE A 260 -11.32 4.74 -1.08
C ILE A 260 -11.49 6.22 -0.76
N VAL A 261 -12.68 6.57 -0.25
CA VAL A 261 -13.09 7.93 0.09
C VAL A 261 -13.54 7.95 1.55
N ARG A 262 -13.50 9.12 2.18
CA ARG A 262 -14.09 9.38 3.49
C ARG A 262 -14.78 10.74 3.54
N GLN A 263 -15.83 10.84 4.35
CA GLN A 263 -16.48 12.10 4.66
C GLN A 263 -15.76 12.89 5.76
N ILE A 264 -15.63 14.20 5.58
CA ILE A 264 -15.11 15.17 6.56
C ILE A 264 -15.96 16.43 6.49
N GLY A 265 -16.63 16.78 7.59
CA GLY A 265 -17.40 18.01 7.66
C GLY A 265 -18.58 18.11 6.68
N GLY A 266 -19.03 16.98 6.12
CA GLY A 266 -20.06 16.92 5.08
C GLY A 266 -19.51 16.71 3.67
N ASP A 267 -18.24 17.01 3.45
CA ASP A 267 -17.56 16.88 2.16
C ASP A 267 -16.74 15.59 2.06
N PHE A 268 -16.25 15.25 0.88
CA PHE A 268 -15.60 13.97 0.59
C PHE A 268 -14.15 14.15 0.17
N THR A 269 -13.25 13.29 0.66
CA THR A 269 -11.84 13.31 0.28
C THR A 269 -11.31 11.89 0.08
N PRO A 270 -10.36 11.66 -0.83
CA PRO A 270 -9.68 10.37 -0.91
C PRO A 270 -9.01 10.04 0.44
N THR A 271 -9.01 8.78 0.82
CA THR A 271 -8.12 8.30 1.87
C THR A 271 -6.68 8.24 1.34
N GLY A 272 -5.67 8.20 2.21
CA GLY A 272 -4.28 8.02 1.81
C GLY A 272 -4.06 6.74 1.01
N GLN A 273 -4.72 5.66 1.42
CA GLN A 273 -4.66 4.39 0.73
C GLN A 273 -5.45 4.41 -0.59
N GLY A 274 -6.68 4.92 -0.59
CA GLY A 274 -7.50 5.07 -1.80
C GLY A 274 -6.79 5.92 -2.84
N TYR A 275 -6.17 7.02 -2.41
CA TYR A 275 -5.34 7.85 -3.28
C TYR A 275 -4.16 7.08 -3.87
N THR A 276 -3.41 6.33 -3.05
CA THR A 276 -2.22 5.61 -3.51
C THR A 276 -2.57 4.50 -4.51
N LEU A 277 -3.66 3.77 -4.27
CA LEU A 277 -4.08 2.63 -5.10
C LEU A 277 -4.81 3.03 -6.38
N VAL A 278 -5.66 4.06 -6.32
CA VAL A 278 -6.46 4.49 -7.49
C VAL A 278 -5.70 5.47 -8.36
N ARG A 279 -4.81 6.31 -7.81
CA ARG A 279 -4.09 7.31 -8.62
C ARG A 279 -3.27 6.68 -9.75
N GLN A 280 -2.76 5.46 -9.58
CA GLN A 280 -2.03 4.77 -10.65
C GLN A 280 -2.95 4.38 -11.81
N PHE A 281 -4.19 3.97 -11.51
CA PHE A 281 -5.22 3.73 -12.53
C PHE A 281 -5.55 5.02 -13.31
N LEU A 282 -5.61 6.16 -12.61
CA LEU A 282 -5.91 7.46 -13.22
C LEU A 282 -4.75 8.07 -14.00
N ARG A 283 -3.54 7.51 -13.93
CA ARG A 283 -2.34 8.05 -14.57
C ARG A 283 -1.92 7.20 -15.75
N ALA A 284 -1.69 7.83 -16.90
CA ALA A 284 -1.18 7.19 -18.10
C ALA A 284 0.33 6.82 -18.05
N THR A 285 0.94 6.68 -16.86
CA THR A 285 2.36 6.31 -16.76
C THR A 285 2.52 4.93 -16.15
N SER A 286 3.01 4.00 -16.96
CA SER A 286 3.34 2.63 -16.56
C SER A 286 4.36 2.64 -15.42
N ALA A 287 3.97 2.10 -14.27
CA ALA A 287 4.86 1.88 -13.14
C ALA A 287 4.63 0.48 -12.56
N VAL A 288 5.73 -0.22 -12.29
CA VAL A 288 5.71 -1.59 -11.75
C VAL A 288 6.26 -1.54 -10.34
N THR A 289 5.52 -2.07 -9.36
CA THR A 289 6.05 -2.24 -8.01
C THR A 289 6.32 -3.69 -7.70
N PHE A 290 7.37 -3.93 -6.93
CA PHE A 290 7.87 -5.27 -6.67
C PHE A 290 8.37 -5.41 -5.23
N ALA A 291 8.43 -6.65 -4.76
CA ALA A 291 9.18 -7.06 -3.58
C ALA A 291 10.04 -8.29 -3.89
N VAL A 292 11.25 -8.33 -3.37
CA VAL A 292 12.12 -9.51 -3.39
C VAL A 292 12.34 -9.94 -1.94
N THR A 293 12.06 -11.19 -1.64
CA THR A 293 12.23 -11.80 -0.32
C THR A 293 13.33 -12.86 -0.39
N HIS A 294 14.23 -12.91 0.59
CA HIS A 294 15.27 -13.93 0.69
C HIS A 294 15.02 -14.83 1.93
N SER A 295 14.66 -16.10 1.70
CA SER A 295 14.42 -17.07 2.79
C SER A 295 15.23 -18.36 2.62
N THR A 296 15.39 -19.12 3.70
CA THR A 296 16.08 -20.43 3.69
C THR A 296 15.27 -21.52 2.98
N ASP A 297 13.95 -21.49 3.14
CA ASP A 297 13.06 -22.59 2.75
C ASP A 297 12.56 -22.43 1.31
N GLN A 298 12.43 -21.17 0.88
CA GLN A 298 12.30 -20.77 -0.52
C GLN A 298 13.51 -19.88 -0.82
N LYS A 299 14.43 -20.37 -1.66
CA LYS A 299 15.39 -19.46 -2.30
C LYS A 299 14.57 -18.30 -2.95
N TYR A 300 15.21 -17.14 -3.17
CA TYR A 300 14.58 -15.85 -3.51
C TYR A 300 13.13 -15.87 -4.06
N GLN A 301 12.20 -15.18 -3.43
CA GLN A 301 10.87 -14.95 -3.99
C GLN A 301 10.82 -13.56 -4.63
N LEU A 302 10.34 -13.45 -5.86
CA LEU A 302 9.97 -12.18 -6.48
C LEU A 302 8.44 -12.07 -6.48
N GLU A 303 7.94 -10.95 -6.00
CA GLU A 303 6.54 -10.58 -6.03
C GLU A 303 6.40 -9.31 -6.85
N ILE A 304 5.56 -9.34 -7.88
CA ILE A 304 5.19 -8.15 -8.65
C ILE A 304 3.76 -7.79 -8.27
N SER A 305 3.56 -6.56 -7.80
CA SER A 305 2.19 -6.07 -7.55
C SER A 305 1.40 -6.20 -8.84
N THR A 306 0.29 -6.89 -8.76
CA THR A 306 -0.66 -7.03 -9.85
C THR A 306 -1.57 -5.82 -9.88
N PRO A 307 -1.55 -5.09 -10.98
CA PRO A 307 -2.73 -4.35 -11.34
C PRO A 307 -3.33 -4.78 -12.67
N SER A 308 -4.63 -4.49 -12.77
CA SER A 308 -5.41 -4.43 -14.02
C SER A 308 -4.84 -3.41 -15.03
N PHE A 309 -3.89 -2.57 -14.61
CA PHE A 309 -3.30 -1.48 -15.39
C PHE A 309 -1.82 -1.70 -15.78
N LEU A 310 -1.23 -2.88 -15.54
CA LEU A 310 0.04 -3.20 -16.22
C LEU A 310 -0.22 -3.18 -17.73
N ALA A 311 0.70 -2.60 -18.50
CA ALA A 311 0.67 -2.75 -19.96
C ALA A 311 0.56 -4.24 -20.32
N ALA A 312 -0.25 -4.56 -21.33
CA ALA A 312 -0.53 -5.94 -21.72
C ALA A 312 0.76 -6.73 -22.02
N ASP A 313 1.78 -6.04 -22.56
CA ASP A 313 3.09 -6.61 -22.85
C ASP A 313 3.85 -6.99 -21.57
N ILE A 314 3.78 -6.17 -20.52
CA ILE A 314 4.34 -6.50 -19.20
C ILE A 314 3.60 -7.70 -18.59
N GLN A 315 2.27 -7.76 -18.71
CA GLN A 315 1.49 -8.90 -18.20
C GLN A 315 1.88 -10.21 -18.91
N THR A 316 2.00 -10.17 -20.24
CA THR A 316 2.41 -11.30 -21.07
C THR A 316 3.82 -11.77 -20.67
N LEU A 317 4.75 -10.82 -20.54
CA LEU A 317 6.13 -11.07 -20.12
C LEU A 317 6.20 -11.75 -18.74
N LEU A 318 5.38 -11.33 -17.77
CA LEU A 318 5.31 -11.94 -16.44
C LEU A 318 4.83 -13.40 -16.51
N LEU A 319 3.82 -13.69 -17.35
CA LEU A 319 3.32 -15.05 -17.56
C LEU A 319 4.38 -15.95 -18.21
N GLU A 320 5.11 -15.44 -19.22
CA GLU A 320 6.18 -16.18 -19.91
C GLU A 320 7.32 -16.58 -18.97
N HIS A 321 7.62 -15.75 -17.97
CA HIS A 321 8.64 -16.05 -16.96
C HIS A 321 8.13 -16.91 -15.79
N GLY A 322 6.99 -17.58 -15.96
CA GLY A 322 6.44 -18.51 -14.98
C GLY A 322 5.67 -17.84 -13.83
N GLY A 323 5.33 -16.56 -13.98
CA GLY A 323 4.52 -15.83 -13.01
C GLY A 323 3.11 -16.39 -12.95
N ARG A 324 2.65 -16.74 -11.75
CA ARG A 324 1.24 -17.07 -11.55
C ARG A 324 0.46 -15.79 -11.32
N ILE A 325 -0.20 -15.30 -12.36
CA ILE A 325 -1.22 -14.24 -12.22
C ILE A 325 -2.52 -14.95 -11.83
N PHE A 326 -2.86 -14.88 -10.55
CA PHE A 326 -4.05 -15.56 -10.04
C PHE A 326 -5.33 -14.83 -10.48
N SER A 327 -6.35 -15.61 -10.88
CA SER A 327 -7.70 -15.10 -11.16
C SER A 327 -8.45 -14.69 -9.90
N THR A 328 -7.98 -15.14 -8.72
CA THR A 328 -8.43 -14.68 -7.41
C THR A 328 -7.51 -13.57 -6.93
N PHE A 329 -8.04 -12.35 -6.94
CA PHE A 329 -7.37 -11.06 -7.00
C PHE A 329 -6.65 -10.57 -5.72
N GLN A 330 -6.25 -11.49 -4.84
CA GLN A 330 -5.76 -11.18 -3.48
C GLN A 330 -4.26 -11.33 -3.28
N THR A 331 -3.52 -11.80 -4.29
CA THR A 331 -2.09 -12.11 -4.16
C THR A 331 -1.29 -11.53 -5.32
N PRO A 332 -0.09 -10.96 -5.07
CA PRO A 332 0.79 -10.49 -6.13
C PRO A 332 1.15 -11.64 -7.09
N ALA A 333 1.70 -11.31 -8.25
CA ALA A 333 2.30 -12.34 -9.11
C ALA A 333 3.54 -12.85 -8.39
N VAL A 334 3.46 -14.07 -7.86
CA VAL A 334 4.53 -14.70 -7.06
C VAL A 334 5.37 -15.60 -7.96
N PHE A 335 6.67 -15.36 -7.92
CA PHE A 335 7.70 -16.17 -8.54
C PHE A 335 8.55 -16.78 -7.43
N PRO A 336 8.36 -18.06 -7.07
CA PRO A 336 9.27 -18.76 -6.18
C PRO A 336 10.54 -19.08 -6.97
N LEU A 337 11.54 -18.21 -6.91
CA LEU A 337 12.73 -18.29 -7.73
C LEU A 337 13.84 -19.02 -6.98
N GLY A 338 14.36 -20.07 -7.59
CA GLY A 338 15.44 -20.85 -7.02
C GLY A 338 16.73 -20.04 -6.88
N GLU A 339 16.97 -19.02 -7.68
CA GLU A 339 18.27 -18.35 -7.72
C GLU A 339 18.15 -16.85 -7.92
N LYS A 340 19.13 -16.10 -7.40
CA LYS A 340 19.23 -14.64 -7.57
C LYS A 340 19.11 -14.24 -9.04
N ASP A 341 19.78 -14.96 -9.93
CA ASP A 341 19.86 -14.62 -11.35
C ASP A 341 18.49 -14.66 -12.03
N GLN A 342 17.58 -15.51 -11.56
CA GLN A 342 16.20 -15.54 -12.07
C GLN A 342 15.42 -14.28 -11.68
N VAL A 343 15.62 -13.76 -10.46
CA VAL A 343 15.01 -12.48 -10.04
C VAL A 343 15.47 -11.35 -10.98
N LEU A 344 16.77 -11.34 -11.29
CA LEU A 344 17.38 -10.31 -12.12
C LEU A 344 16.93 -10.40 -13.58
N GLN A 345 16.73 -11.61 -14.10
CA GLN A 345 16.20 -11.82 -15.45
C GLN A 345 14.81 -11.20 -15.60
N VAL A 346 13.89 -11.49 -14.66
CA VAL A 346 12.53 -10.93 -14.69
C VAL A 346 12.54 -9.41 -14.55
N LEU A 347 13.30 -8.86 -13.59
CA LEU A 347 13.37 -7.42 -13.39
C LEU A 347 14.04 -6.70 -14.58
N GLN A 348 15.06 -7.30 -15.21
CA GLN A 348 15.67 -6.77 -16.43
C GLN A 348 14.69 -6.75 -17.60
N ALA A 349 13.89 -7.80 -17.75
CA ALA A 349 12.89 -7.90 -18.79
C ALA A 349 11.82 -6.79 -18.63
N ILE A 350 11.35 -6.55 -17.40
CA ILE A 350 10.46 -5.42 -17.07
C ILE A 350 11.11 -4.06 -17.37
N ILE A 351 12.39 -3.89 -17.00
CA ILE A 351 13.14 -2.64 -17.27
C ILE A 351 13.23 -2.37 -18.77
N ASN A 352 13.45 -3.41 -19.58
CA ASN A 352 13.52 -3.28 -21.03
C ASN A 352 12.16 -2.84 -21.58
N GLU A 353 11.07 -3.48 -21.16
CA GLU A 353 9.72 -3.14 -21.61
C GLU A 353 9.35 -1.68 -21.29
N LEU A 354 9.66 -1.24 -20.06
CA LEU A 354 9.47 0.17 -19.66
C LEU A 354 10.35 1.17 -20.41
N SER A 355 11.36 0.72 -21.16
CA SER A 355 12.31 1.58 -21.88
C SER A 355 12.02 1.70 -23.38
N VAL A 356 11.00 1.00 -23.90
CA VAL A 356 10.62 1.01 -25.33
C VAL A 356 9.68 2.18 -25.68
N GLU A 357 9.11 2.85 -24.66
CA GLU A 357 8.39 4.14 -24.78
C GLU A 357 9.34 5.33 -24.85
#